data_AF-A0AAU7QUE8-F1
#
_entry.id   AF-A0AAU7QUE8-F1
#
_cell.length_a   1.000
_cell.length_b   1.000
_cell.length_c   1.000
_cell.angle_alpha   90.00
_cell.angle_beta   90.00
_cell.angle_gamma   90.00
#
_symmetry.space_group_name_H-M   'P 1'
#
loop_
_entity.id
_entity.type
_entity.pdbx_description
1 polymer ?
#
loop_
_entity_poly.entity_id
_entity_poly.type
_entity_poly.pdbx_seq_one_letter_code
_entity_poly.pdbx_strand_id
1 'polypeptide(L)'
;MHDPEHGDWVSFAECDHRQRAADNQRRIAASAGQVHRAMAAVRERMPTGWHAAARQHIDGATHTLEVEPAAGGIDAVAYLIPPTCGSRGWRVRVHNRTYRIDFPLYHDGGARAASFDTAGDALDAAIRALRVEIANTAHR
;
A
#
# COMPACT_ATOMS: atom_id res chain seq x y z
N MET A 1 20.42 13.74 27.30
CA MET A 1 19.01 14.15 27.42
C MET A 1 18.32 13.16 28.34
N HIS A 2 17.40 13.61 29.19
CA HIS A 2 16.63 12.72 30.04
C HIS A 2 15.54 12.06 29.20
N ASP A 3 15.51 10.72 29.17
CA ASP A 3 14.44 9.94 28.56
C ASP A 3 13.25 9.90 29.54
N PRO A 4 12.13 10.59 29.27
CA PRO A 4 10.99 10.59 30.18
C PRO A 4 10.24 9.25 30.22
N GLU A 5 10.40 8.36 29.23
CA GLU A 5 9.72 7.06 29.20
C GLU A 5 10.46 5.99 30.00
N HIS A 6 11.80 6.08 30.10
CA HIS A 6 12.63 5.06 30.77
C HIS A 6 13.37 5.59 32.01
N GLY A 7 13.41 6.91 32.23
CA GLY A 7 14.04 7.53 33.41
C GLY A 7 15.58 7.63 33.34
N ASP A 8 16.19 7.24 32.22
CA ASP A 8 17.64 7.21 32.03
C ASP A 8 18.16 8.45 31.28
N TRP A 9 19.41 8.83 31.54
CA TRP A 9 20.11 9.84 30.76
C TRP A 9 20.77 9.20 29.53
N VAL A 10 20.27 9.53 28.35
CA VAL A 10 20.76 9.00 27.07
C VAL A 10 21.42 10.08 26.21
N SER A 11 22.24 9.68 25.24
CA SER A 11 22.78 10.61 24.24
C SER A 11 21.64 11.18 23.35
N PHE A 12 21.90 12.30 22.68
CA PHE A 12 20.93 12.85 21.72
C PHE A 12 20.60 11.86 20.60
N ALA A 13 21.62 11.18 20.06
CA ALA A 13 21.46 10.21 18.99
C ALA A 13 20.62 9.00 19.43
N GLU A 14 20.81 8.52 20.66
CA GLU A 14 20.01 7.42 21.21
C GLU A 14 18.54 7.84 21.40
N CYS A 15 18.29 9.05 21.91
CA CYS A 15 16.94 9.57 22.05
C CYS A 15 16.22 9.71 20.71
N ASP A 16 16.89 10.28 19.69
CA ASP A 16 16.33 10.43 18.33
C ASP A 16 16.10 9.07 17.67
N HIS A 17 17.01 8.10 17.87
CA HIS A 17 16.82 6.73 17.40
C HIS A 17 15.57 6.07 17.99
N ARG A 18 15.40 6.13 19.32
CA ARG A 18 14.22 5.59 20.02
C ARG A 18 12.93 6.24 19.54
N GLN A 19 12.93 7.56 19.40
CA GLN A 19 11.77 8.31 18.90
C GLN A 19 11.37 7.84 17.50
N ARG A 20 12.33 7.71 16.57
CA ARG A 20 12.07 7.21 15.21
C ARG A 20 11.57 5.77 15.21
N ALA A 21 12.09 4.92 16.09
CA ALA A 21 11.63 3.55 16.24
C ALA A 21 10.17 3.49 16.71
N ALA A 22 9.81 4.28 17.73
CA ALA A 22 8.45 4.39 18.23
C ALA A 22 7.48 4.99 17.19
N ASP A 23 7.92 6.00 16.44
CA ASP A 23 7.15 6.56 15.31
C ASP A 23 6.92 5.52 14.21
N ASN A 24 7.93 4.71 13.89
CA ASN A 24 7.80 3.64 12.91
C ASN A 24 6.82 2.55 13.37
N GLN A 25 6.90 2.11 14.63
CA GLN A 25 5.95 1.15 15.20
C GLN A 25 4.51 1.68 15.16
N ARG A 26 4.29 2.95 15.54
CA ARG A 26 2.98 3.59 15.43
C ARG A 26 2.47 3.62 14.00
N ARG A 27 3.33 3.91 13.02
CA ARG A 27 2.97 3.90 11.60
C ARG A 27 2.59 2.51 11.09
N ILE A 28 3.33 1.47 11.48
CA ILE A 28 3.03 0.08 11.11
C ILE A 28 1.66 -0.32 11.67
N ALA A 29 1.44 -0.11 12.97
CA ALA A 29 0.18 -0.44 13.63
C ALA A 29 -1.01 0.33 13.01
N ALA A 30 -0.83 1.63 12.73
CA ALA A 30 -1.86 2.43 12.06
C ALA A 30 -2.18 1.90 10.66
N SER A 31 -1.16 1.54 9.87
CA SER A 31 -1.35 0.97 8.52
C SER A 31 -2.09 -0.37 8.58
N ALA A 32 -1.74 -1.25 9.54
CA ALA A 32 -2.41 -2.52 9.74
C ALA A 32 -3.90 -2.32 10.08
N GLY A 33 -4.20 -1.41 11.00
CA GLY A 33 -5.58 -1.08 11.37
C GLY A 33 -6.40 -0.52 10.20
N GLN A 34 -5.81 0.34 9.37
CA GLN A 34 -6.46 0.88 8.18
C GLN A 34 -6.76 -0.20 7.13
N VAL A 35 -5.77 -1.05 6.84
CA VAL A 35 -5.90 -2.16 5.89
C VAL A 35 -6.96 -3.17 6.34
N HIS A 36 -6.96 -3.56 7.63
CA HIS A 36 -7.95 -4.50 8.15
C HIS A 36 -9.38 -3.94 8.10
N ARG A 37 -9.58 -2.66 8.46
CA ARG A 37 -10.89 -2.01 8.34
C ARG A 37 -11.36 -1.90 6.90
N ALA A 38 -10.45 -1.64 5.97
CA ALA A 38 -10.76 -1.51 4.54
C ALA A 38 -11.10 -2.86 3.87
N MET A 39 -10.68 -4.00 4.44
CA MET A 39 -10.82 -5.31 3.82
C MET A 39 -12.26 -5.69 3.48
N ALA A 40 -13.23 -5.34 4.33
CA ALA A 40 -14.64 -5.65 4.09
C ALA A 40 -15.15 -4.95 2.81
N ALA A 41 -14.97 -3.63 2.72
CA ALA A 41 -15.37 -2.84 1.56
C ALA A 41 -14.65 -3.28 0.26
N VAL A 42 -13.41 -3.74 0.39
CA VAL A 42 -12.63 -4.26 -0.75
C VAL A 42 -13.19 -5.61 -1.24
N ARG A 43 -13.52 -6.52 -0.32
CA ARG A 43 -14.08 -7.84 -0.67
C ARG A 43 -15.44 -7.74 -1.34
N GLU A 44 -16.30 -6.84 -0.88
CA GLU A 44 -17.65 -6.63 -1.45
C GLU A 44 -17.63 -6.17 -2.91
N ARG A 45 -16.55 -5.50 -3.34
CA ARG A 45 -16.38 -4.93 -4.69
C ARG A 45 -15.46 -5.75 -5.59
N MET A 46 -14.98 -6.89 -5.09
CA MET A 46 -14.00 -7.70 -5.81
C MET A 46 -14.63 -8.40 -7.02
N PRO A 47 -14.01 -8.34 -8.21
CA PRO A 47 -14.48 -9.13 -9.36
C PRO A 47 -14.40 -10.64 -9.09
N THR A 48 -15.28 -11.41 -9.72
CA THR A 48 -15.29 -12.87 -9.58
C THR A 48 -13.92 -13.47 -9.93
N GLY A 49 -13.40 -14.34 -9.06
CA GLY A 49 -12.13 -15.03 -9.23
C GLY A 49 -10.89 -14.19 -8.87
N TRP A 50 -11.05 -12.90 -8.56
CA TRP A 50 -9.95 -12.06 -8.08
C TRP A 50 -9.78 -12.21 -6.57
N HIS A 51 -8.58 -11.94 -6.09
CA HIS A 51 -8.24 -12.06 -4.67
C HIS A 51 -7.70 -10.75 -4.11
N ALA A 52 -7.99 -10.51 -2.83
CA ALA A 52 -7.30 -9.47 -2.07
C ALA A 52 -6.85 -9.96 -0.70
N ALA A 53 -5.64 -9.54 -0.32
CA ALA A 53 -5.00 -9.91 0.92
C ALA A 53 -4.36 -8.70 1.61
N ALA A 54 -4.46 -8.66 2.94
CA ALA A 54 -3.68 -7.74 3.75
C ALA A 54 -2.29 -8.34 3.93
N ARG A 55 -1.23 -7.64 3.50
CA ARG A 55 0.13 -8.14 3.64
C ARG A 55 1.08 -7.07 4.17
N GLN A 56 2.11 -7.56 4.85
CA GLN A 56 3.31 -6.81 5.20
C GLN A 56 4.48 -7.47 4.46
N HIS A 57 5.03 -6.79 3.47
CA HIS A 57 6.03 -7.38 2.56
C HIS A 57 7.39 -7.65 3.21
N ILE A 58 7.77 -6.81 4.16
CA ILE A 58 9.03 -6.91 4.91
C ILE A 58 8.69 -6.57 6.35
N ASP A 59 9.28 -7.29 7.30
CA ASP A 59 9.12 -6.95 8.71
C ASP A 59 9.53 -5.50 8.97
N GLY A 60 8.76 -4.80 9.79
CA GLY A 60 8.92 -3.36 10.00
C GLY A 60 8.41 -2.45 8.87
N ALA A 61 7.88 -2.99 7.76
CA ALA A 61 7.25 -2.18 6.70
C ALA A 61 5.77 -1.92 6.99
N THR A 62 5.21 -0.91 6.33
CA THR A 62 3.76 -0.63 6.37
C THR A 62 2.96 -1.75 5.72
N HIS A 63 1.79 -2.02 6.26
CA HIS A 63 0.84 -2.96 5.66
C HIS A 63 0.21 -2.36 4.40
N THR A 64 -0.06 -3.21 3.42
CA THR A 64 -0.77 -2.86 2.20
C THR A 64 -1.89 -3.87 1.92
N LEU A 65 -2.83 -3.48 1.07
CA LEU A 65 -3.79 -4.40 0.48
C LEU A 65 -3.28 -4.80 -0.91
N GLU A 66 -3.03 -6.09 -1.10
CA GLU A 66 -2.69 -6.67 -2.39
C GLU A 66 -3.97 -7.07 -3.11
N VAL A 67 -4.05 -6.75 -4.40
CA VAL A 67 -5.13 -7.16 -5.30
C VAL A 67 -4.50 -7.94 -6.43
N GLU A 68 -4.87 -9.21 -6.52
CA GLU A 68 -4.39 -10.16 -7.51
C GLU A 68 -5.53 -10.50 -8.48
N PRO A 69 -5.32 -10.37 -9.81
CA PRO A 69 -6.34 -10.74 -10.78
C PRO A 69 -6.55 -12.26 -10.80
N ALA A 70 -7.73 -12.68 -11.28
CA ALA A 70 -7.94 -14.09 -11.61
C ALA A 70 -6.85 -14.55 -12.60
N ALA A 71 -6.35 -15.78 -12.43
CA ALA A 71 -5.28 -16.34 -13.25
C ALA A 71 -5.58 -16.11 -14.76
N GLY A 72 -4.76 -15.28 -15.41
CA GLY A 72 -5.12 -14.65 -16.69
C GLY A 72 -3.95 -14.34 -17.62
N GLY A 73 -2.86 -15.10 -17.55
CA GLY A 73 -1.74 -15.01 -18.50
C GLY A 73 -0.62 -14.04 -18.13
N ILE A 74 -0.83 -13.13 -17.16
CA ILE A 74 0.23 -12.28 -16.59
C ILE A 74 0.31 -12.43 -15.08
N ASP A 75 1.53 -12.35 -14.55
CA ASP A 75 1.77 -12.21 -13.12
C ASP A 75 1.86 -10.72 -12.80
N ALA A 76 0.72 -10.15 -12.40
CA ALA A 76 0.61 -8.75 -12.00
C ALA A 76 -0.19 -8.62 -10.70
N VAL A 77 0.18 -7.66 -9.87
CA VAL A 77 -0.46 -7.37 -8.59
C VAL A 77 -0.60 -5.85 -8.43
N ALA A 78 -1.68 -5.41 -7.80
CA ALA A 78 -1.82 -4.02 -7.38
C ALA A 78 -1.69 -3.91 -5.86
N TYR A 79 -0.95 -2.90 -5.41
CA TYR A 79 -0.74 -2.55 -4.02
C TYR A 79 -1.53 -1.29 -3.68
N LEU A 80 -2.52 -1.43 -2.81
CA LEU A 80 -3.25 -0.34 -2.19
C LEU A 80 -2.53 0.04 -0.89
N ILE A 81 -1.92 1.22 -0.90
CA ILE A 81 -1.11 1.75 0.19
C ILE A 81 -2.00 2.69 1.02
N PRO A 82 -2.22 2.42 2.32
CA PRO A 82 -3.05 3.27 3.16
C PRO A 82 -2.42 4.66 3.34
N PRO A 83 -3.23 5.69 3.64
CA PRO A 83 -2.71 7.00 3.98
C PRO A 83 -1.78 6.93 5.20
N THR A 84 -0.64 7.61 5.04
CA THR A 84 0.35 7.87 6.09
C THR A 84 0.32 9.35 6.46
N CYS A 85 1.00 9.76 7.54
CA CYS A 85 1.02 11.17 7.99
C CYS A 85 1.44 12.18 6.91
N GLY A 86 2.12 11.76 5.83
CA GLY A 86 2.51 12.62 4.70
C GLY A 86 1.64 12.51 3.44
N SER A 87 0.61 11.64 3.41
CA SER A 87 -0.23 11.41 2.23
C SER A 87 -1.72 11.45 2.60
N ARG A 88 -2.49 12.31 1.93
CA ARG A 88 -3.90 12.57 2.28
C ARG A 88 -4.87 11.44 1.94
N GLY A 89 -4.47 10.48 1.10
CA GLY A 89 -5.34 9.39 0.66
C GLY A 89 -4.59 8.09 0.38
N TRP A 90 -5.37 7.07 0.02
CA TRP A 90 -4.89 5.80 -0.48
C TRP A 90 -4.13 6.01 -1.79
N ARG A 91 -3.05 5.27 -1.99
CA ARG A 91 -2.29 5.28 -3.25
C ARG A 91 -2.29 3.88 -3.83
N VAL A 92 -2.18 3.81 -5.14
CA VAL A 92 -2.11 2.53 -5.86
C VAL A 92 -0.78 2.43 -6.58
N ARG A 93 -0.11 1.28 -6.43
CA ARG A 93 0.99 0.86 -7.29
C ARG A 93 0.60 -0.42 -8.02
N VAL A 94 1.04 -0.57 -9.25
CA VAL A 94 0.90 -1.81 -10.01
C VAL A 94 2.28 -2.36 -10.25
N HIS A 95 2.46 -3.64 -9.90
CA HIS A 95 3.68 -4.37 -10.15
C HIS A 95 3.37 -5.47 -11.14
N ASN A 96 3.82 -5.27 -12.38
CA ASN A 96 3.87 -6.29 -13.39
C ASN A 96 5.14 -7.12 -13.16
N ARG A 97 4.99 -8.25 -12.47
CA ARG A 97 6.10 -9.12 -12.06
C ARG A 97 6.69 -9.87 -13.24
N THR A 98 5.89 -10.15 -14.27
CA THR A 98 6.37 -10.71 -15.55
C THR A 98 7.47 -9.84 -16.16
N TYR A 99 7.29 -8.51 -16.17
CA TYR A 99 8.28 -7.57 -16.70
C TYR A 99 9.18 -6.92 -15.64
N ARG A 100 8.95 -7.21 -14.36
CA ARG A 100 9.64 -6.58 -13.21
C ARG A 100 9.51 -5.06 -13.20
N ILE A 101 8.35 -4.55 -13.60
CA ILE A 101 8.06 -3.12 -13.62
C ILE A 101 7.05 -2.82 -12.50
N ASP A 102 7.42 -1.89 -11.62
CA ASP A 102 6.56 -1.39 -10.55
C ASP A 102 6.38 0.12 -10.70
N PHE A 103 5.13 0.55 -10.88
CA PHE A 103 4.79 1.96 -11.09
C PHE A 103 3.59 2.40 -10.24
N PRO A 104 3.59 3.63 -9.71
CA PRO A 104 2.40 4.21 -9.12
C PRO A 104 1.40 4.59 -10.21
N LEU A 105 0.11 4.58 -9.87
CA LEU A 105 -0.88 5.29 -10.69
C LEU A 105 -0.67 6.79 -10.53
N TYR A 106 -0.76 7.55 -11.61
CA TYR A 106 -0.57 9.00 -11.63
C TYR A 106 -1.91 9.73 -11.83
N HIS A 107 -1.99 10.97 -11.37
CA HIS A 107 -3.09 11.86 -11.75
C HIS A 107 -2.96 12.27 -13.23
N ASP A 108 -4.11 12.42 -13.90
CA ASP A 108 -4.14 12.95 -15.26
C ASP A 108 -3.46 14.32 -15.34
N GLY A 109 -2.56 14.48 -16.32
CA GLY A 109 -1.86 15.73 -16.56
C GLY A 109 -0.66 16.04 -15.64
N GLY A 110 -0.15 15.08 -14.84
CA GLY A 110 1.03 15.33 -14.01
C GLY A 110 1.84 14.11 -13.57
N ALA A 111 3.07 14.35 -13.11
CA ALA A 111 4.00 13.33 -12.58
C ALA A 111 3.81 13.02 -11.08
N ARG A 112 2.59 13.24 -10.56
CA ARG A 112 2.27 13.00 -9.14
C ARG A 112 1.43 11.74 -8.99
N ALA A 113 1.81 10.88 -8.05
CA ALA A 113 1.03 9.68 -7.73
C ALA A 113 -0.40 10.07 -7.34
N ALA A 114 -1.37 9.34 -7.89
CA ALA A 114 -2.78 9.51 -7.59
C ALA A 114 -3.08 9.19 -6.13
N SER A 115 -3.88 10.05 -5.49
CA SER A 115 -4.45 9.78 -4.17
C SER A 115 -5.96 9.60 -4.27
N PHE A 116 -6.47 8.59 -3.57
CA PHE A 116 -7.89 8.23 -3.51
C PHE A 116 -8.39 8.37 -2.07
N ASP A 117 -9.58 8.95 -1.90
CA ASP A 117 -10.12 9.22 -0.57
C ASP A 117 -10.48 7.94 0.19
N THR A 118 -10.96 6.93 -0.53
CA THR A 118 -11.34 5.64 0.04
C THR A 118 -10.55 4.48 -0.53
N ALA A 119 -10.48 3.37 0.23
CA ALA A 119 -9.91 2.12 -0.26
C ALA A 119 -10.73 1.53 -1.44
N GLY A 120 -12.04 1.80 -1.49
CA GLY A 120 -12.90 1.36 -2.60
C GLY A 120 -12.56 2.08 -3.91
N ASP A 121 -12.30 3.39 -3.86
CA ASP A 121 -11.88 4.16 -5.04
C ASP A 121 -10.51 3.72 -5.53
N ALA A 122 -9.58 3.48 -4.58
CA ALA A 122 -8.28 2.91 -4.89
C ALA A 122 -8.39 1.51 -5.51
N LEU A 123 -9.32 0.67 -5.03
CA LEU A 123 -9.57 -0.65 -5.59
C LEU A 123 -10.10 -0.57 -7.03
N ASP A 124 -11.08 0.29 -7.29
CA ASP A 124 -11.62 0.47 -8.63
C ASP A 124 -10.54 0.94 -9.62
N ALA A 125 -9.64 1.81 -9.18
CA ALA A 125 -8.50 2.25 -9.98
C ALA A 125 -7.51 1.10 -10.21
N ALA A 126 -7.20 0.32 -9.18
CA ALA A 126 -6.34 -0.86 -9.27
C ALA A 126 -6.89 -1.91 -10.24
N ILE A 127 -8.19 -2.23 -10.16
CA ILE A 127 -8.85 -3.18 -11.06
C ILE A 127 -8.77 -2.68 -12.51
N ARG A 128 -9.04 -1.40 -12.75
CA ARG A 128 -8.93 -0.80 -14.09
C ARG A 128 -7.51 -0.90 -14.63
N ALA A 129 -6.50 -0.57 -13.83
CA ALA A 129 -5.11 -0.66 -14.25
C ALA A 129 -4.68 -2.10 -14.54
N LEU A 130 -5.02 -3.06 -13.68
CA LEU A 130 -4.72 -4.47 -13.88
C LEU A 130 -5.39 -5.04 -15.14
N ARG A 131 -6.64 -4.63 -15.43
CA ARG A 131 -7.32 -5.03 -16.67
C ARG A 131 -6.60 -4.50 -17.92
N VAL A 132 -6.07 -3.29 -17.89
CA VAL A 132 -5.27 -2.73 -18.99
C VAL A 132 -3.97 -3.51 -19.18
N GLU A 133 -3.28 -3.84 -18.08
CA GLU A 133 -2.07 -4.67 -18.14
C GLU A 133 -2.35 -6.06 -18.76
N ILE A 134 -3.43 -6.73 -18.33
CA ILE A 134 -3.85 -8.03 -18.87
C ILE A 134 -4.23 -7.92 -20.36
N ALA A 135 -4.93 -6.86 -20.74
CA ALA A 135 -5.32 -6.66 -22.14
C ALA A 135 -4.11 -6.38 -23.04
N ASN A 136 -3.14 -5.58 -22.59
CA ASN A 136 -1.94 -5.25 -23.36
C ASN A 136 -1.09 -6.49 -23.69
N THR A 137 -1.11 -7.51 -22.83
CA THR A 137 -0.42 -8.78 -23.09
C THR A 137 -1.17 -9.72 -24.01
N ALA A 138 -2.51 -9.64 -24.09
CA ALA A 138 -3.28 -10.45 -25.03
C ALA A 138 -3.13 -9.99 -26.50
N HIS A 139 -2.66 -8.75 -26.72
CA HIS A 139 -2.50 -8.13 -28.03
C HIS A 139 -1.04 -8.09 -28.52
N ARG A 140 -0.09 -8.70 -27.80
CA ARG A 140 1.31 -8.82 -28.19
C ARG A 140 1.67 -10.26 -28.50
#